data_AF-A0A0G1VKK8-F1
#
_entry.id   AF-A0A0G1VKK8-F1
#
_cell.length_a   1.000
_cell.length_b   1.000
_cell.length_c   1.000
_cell.angle_alpha   90.00
_cell.angle_beta   90.00
_cell.angle_gamma   90.00
#
_symmetry.space_group_name_H-M   'P 1'
#
loop_
_entity.id
_entity.type
_entity.pdbx_description
1 polymer ?
#
loop_
_entity_poly.entity_id
_entity_poly.type
_entity_poly.pdbx_seq_one_letter_code
_entity_poly.pdbx_strand_id
1 'polypeptide(L)' 'MEKIKEYKGIIILILVVLGGAFYWYEWRPTQIRKDCFNTSQDFSDKQEFYKNCVMGNGLEK' A
#
# COMPACT_ATOMS: atom_id res chain seq x y z
N MET A 1 -9.17 20.98 27.99
CA MET A 1 -9.70 19.59 27.84
C MET A 1 -11.06 19.55 27.14
N GLU A 2 -11.97 20.53 27.34
CA GLU A 2 -13.28 20.59 26.64
C GLU A 2 -13.19 20.60 25.11
N LYS A 3 -12.23 21.34 24.55
CA LYS A 3 -12.07 21.46 23.09
C LYS A 3 -11.73 20.12 22.40
N ILE A 4 -10.95 19.26 23.04
CA ILE A 4 -10.61 17.94 22.49
C ILE A 4 -11.87 17.05 22.42
N LYS A 5 -12.81 17.21 23.36
CA LYS A 5 -14.10 16.51 23.33
C LYS A 5 -14.96 16.95 22.14
N GLU A 6 -14.98 18.25 21.81
CA GLU A 6 -15.69 18.77 20.62
C GLU A 6 -15.10 18.24 19.31
N TYR A 7 -13.76 18.24 19.17
CA TYR A 7 -13.09 17.85 17.92
C TYR A 7 -12.82 16.34 17.79
N LYS A 8 -13.16 15.53 18.80
CA LYS A 8 -12.86 14.09 18.83
C LYS A 8 -13.32 13.37 17.56
N GLY A 9 -14.52 13.69 17.07
CA GLY A 9 -15.06 13.08 15.85
C GLY A 9 -14.24 13.41 14.60
N ILE A 10 -13.88 14.69 14.44
CA ILE A 10 -13.06 15.17 13.31
C ILE A 10 -11.66 14.55 13.37
N ILE A 11 -11.05 14.49 14.56
CA ILE A 11 -9.73 13.87 14.75
C ILE A 11 -9.76 12.39 14.36
N ILE A 12 -10.78 11.64 14.79
CA ILE A 12 -10.94 10.23 14.40
C ILE A 12 -11.11 10.10 12.88
N LEU A 13 -11.93 10.94 12.27
CA LEU A 13 -12.15 10.92 10.82
C LEU A 13 -10.84 11.17 10.05
N ILE A 14 -10.06 12.16 10.47
CA ILE A 14 -8.74 12.44 9.88
C ILE A 14 -7.81 11.24 10.03
N LEU A 15 -7.76 10.61 11.21
CA LEU A 15 -6.92 9.42 11.43
C LEU A 15 -7.35 8.24 10.55
N VAL A 16 -8.65 8.04 10.34
CA VAL A 16 -9.16 6.98 9.44
C VAL A 16 -8.79 7.27 8.00
N VAL A 17 -8.94 8.52 7.53
CA VAL A 17 -8.59 8.91 6.16
C VAL A 17 -7.09 8.79 5.92
N LEU A 18 -6.26 9.31 6.83
CA LEU A 18 -4.81 9.23 6.72
C LEU A 18 -4.32 7.78 6.82
N GLY A 19 -4.88 6.99 7.74
CA GLY A 19 -4.56 5.57 7.88
C GLY A 19 -4.96 4.77 6.64
N GLY A 20 -6.15 5.03 6.09
CA GLY A 20 -6.62 4.41 4.84
C GLY A 20 -5.77 4.80 3.63
N ALA A 21 -5.39 6.07 3.53
CA ALA A 21 -4.50 6.55 2.48
C ALA A 21 -3.11 5.89 2.60
N PHE A 22 -2.53 5.87 3.79
CA PHE A 22 -1.24 5.20 4.05
C PHE A 22 -1.30 3.71 3.71
N TYR A 23 -2.39 3.02 4.11
CA TYR A 23 -2.58 1.62 3.76
C TYR A 23 -2.60 1.40 2.24
N TRP A 24 -3.31 2.25 1.50
CA TRP A 24 -3.47 2.08 0.05
C TRP A 24 -2.23 2.47 -0.76
N TYR A 25 -1.54 3.54 -0.39
CA TYR A 25 -0.43 4.10 -1.16
C TYR A 25 0.96 3.61 -0.72
N GLU A 26 1.13 3.20 0.55
CA GLU A 26 2.43 2.74 1.06
C GLU A 26 2.41 1.24 1.34
N TRP A 27 1.50 0.78 2.21
CA TRP A 27 1.49 -0.61 2.68
C TRP A 27 1.18 -1.61 1.57
N ARG A 28 0.06 -1.40 0.84
CA ARG A 28 -0.38 -2.29 -0.23
C ARG A 28 0.65 -2.43 -1.37
N PRO A 29 1.23 -1.34 -1.91
CA PRO A 29 2.29 -1.44 -2.92
C PRO A 29 3.54 -2.16 -2.43
N THR A 30 3.95 -1.91 -1.18
CA THR A 30 5.13 -2.57 -0.58
C THR A 30 4.94 -4.08 -0.50
N GLN A 31 3.78 -4.53 -0.03
CA GLN A 31 3.46 -5.96 0.07
C GLN A 31 3.43 -6.62 -1.32
N ILE A 32 2.78 -5.99 -2.30
CA ILE A 32 2.72 -6.52 -3.67
C ILE A 32 4.12 -6.61 -4.29
N ARG A 33 4.98 -5.58 -4.13
CA ARG A 33 6.36 -5.64 -4.64
C ARG A 33 7.14 -6.79 -4.01
N LYS A 34 6.97 -7.00 -2.70
CA LYS A 34 7.60 -8.12 -1.99
C LYS A 34 7.09 -9.47 -2.51
N ASP A 35 5.79 -9.61 -2.74
CA ASP A 35 5.19 -10.84 -3.24
C ASP A 35 5.62 -11.11 -4.69
N CYS A 36 5.60 -10.10 -5.56
CA CYS A 36 6.11 -10.19 -6.93
C CYS A 36 7.59 -10.55 -6.96
N PHE A 37 8.40 -9.94 -6.08
CA PHE A 37 9.82 -10.24 -5.96
C PHE A 37 10.05 -11.69 -5.52
N ASN A 38 9.39 -12.13 -4.45
CA ASN A 38 9.52 -13.50 -3.95
C ASN A 38 9.12 -14.52 -5.02
N THR A 39 7.98 -14.29 -5.68
CA THR A 39 7.48 -15.17 -6.73
C THR A 39 8.43 -15.20 -7.93
N SER A 40 9.03 -14.05 -8.29
CA SER A 40 9.99 -13.99 -9.41
C SER A 40 11.23 -14.85 -9.22
N GLN A 41 11.60 -15.17 -7.98
CA GLN A 41 12.82 -15.93 -7.69
C GLN A 41 12.76 -17.37 -8.19
N ASP A 42 11.56 -17.90 -8.38
CA ASP A 42 11.30 -19.26 -8.86
C ASP A 42 11.34 -19.37 -10.39
N PHE A 43 11.44 -18.25 -11.11
CA PHE A 43 11.44 -18.20 -12.58
C PHE A 43 12.85 -17.97 -13.13
N SER A 44 13.13 -18.53 -14.32
CA SER A 44 14.35 -18.29 -15.08
C SER A 44 14.49 -16.80 -15.43
N ASP A 45 13.39 -16.17 -15.83
CA ASP A 45 13.32 -14.77 -16.28
C ASP A 45 12.76 -13.85 -15.19
N LYS A 46 13.48 -13.79 -14.06
CA LYS A 46 13.09 -13.07 -12.83
C LYS A 46 12.62 -11.64 -13.09
N GLN A 47 13.38 -10.89 -13.90
CA GLN A 47 13.10 -9.47 -14.17
C GLN A 47 11.81 -9.29 -14.96
N GLU A 48 11.55 -10.15 -15.95
CA GLU A 48 10.34 -10.07 -16.76
C GLU A 48 9.11 -10.44 -15.94
N PHE A 49 9.19 -11.51 -15.15
CA PHE A 49 8.11 -11.89 -14.25
C PHE A 49 7.79 -10.78 -13.24
N TYR A 50 8.81 -10.24 -12.56
CA TYR A 50 8.63 -9.15 -11.59
C TYR A 50 7.93 -7.96 -12.24
N LYS A 51 8.42 -7.51 -13.41
CA LYS A 51 7.85 -6.36 -14.15
C LYS A 51 6.39 -6.60 -14.51
N ASN A 52 6.06 -7.77 -15.07
CA ASN A 52 4.70 -8.11 -15.44
C ASN A 52 3.77 -8.18 -14.21
N CYS A 53 4.25 -8.71 -13.10
CA CYS A 53 3.50 -8.79 -11.84
C CYS A 53 3.18 -7.39 -11.26
N VAL A 54 4.15 -6.48 -11.22
CA VAL A 54 3.91 -5.12 -10.69
C VAL A 54 3.02 -4.29 -11.61
N MET A 55 3.16 -4.44 -12.93
CA MET A 55 2.27 -3.80 -13.93
C MET A 55 0.84 -4.32 -13.82
N GLY A 56 0.65 -5.64 -13.69
CA GLY A 56 -0.68 -6.25 -13.50
C GLY A 56 -1.39 -5.80 -12.23
N ASN A 57 -0.64 -5.39 -11.21
CA ASN A 57 -1.17 -4.82 -9.97
C ASN A 57 -1.36 -3.29 -10.00
N GLY A 58 -1.06 -2.65 -11.13
CA GLY A 58 -1.20 -1.20 -11.34
C GLY A 58 -0.20 -0.36 -10.55
N LEU A 59 0.95 -0.94 -10.16
CA LEU A 59 1.99 -0.22 -9.40
C LEU A 59 3.00 0.51 -10.30
N GLU A 60 3.16 0.03 -11.54
CA GLU A 60 4.02 0.63 -12.56
C GLU A 60 3.27 0.70 -13.90
N LYS A 61 3.63 1.67 -14.73
CA LYS A 61 3.03 1.92 -16.06
C LYS A 61 4.04 1.61 -17.16
#